data_AF-A0A250IRF1-F1
#
_entry.id   AF-A0A250IRF1-F1
#
_cell.length_a   1.000
_cell.length_b   1.000
_cell.length_c   1.000
_cell.angle_alpha   90.00
_cell.angle_beta   90.00
_cell.angle_gamma   90.00
#
_symmetry.space_group_name_H-M   'P 1'
#
loop_
_entity.id
_entity.type
_entity.pdbx_description
1 polymer ?
#
loop_
_entity_poly.entity_id
_entity_poly.type
_entity_poly.pdbx_seq_one_letter_code
_entity_poly.pdbx_strand_id
1 'polypeptide(L)'
;MLTSDAPGFPCPSCKIPIPATIQHLFTGNIYCSGCGLELRLDQASSHESLTAAHRLDDAMSQAEPMKADALGHTHLSPRETPKRTRSRPRRP
;
A
#
# COMPACT_ATOMS: atom_id res chain seq x y z
N MET A 1 -11.51 -15.12 -0.15
CA MET A 1 -12.29 -13.88 -0.27
C MET A 1 -11.52 -12.81 0.50
N LEU A 2 -10.77 -11.95 -0.19
CA LEU A 2 -10.11 -10.80 0.46
C LEU A 2 -11.19 -9.75 0.69
N THR A 3 -11.74 -9.71 1.91
CA THR A 3 -12.65 -8.63 2.30
C THR A 3 -11.81 -7.37 2.43
N SER A 4 -11.92 -6.49 1.43
CA SER A 4 -11.49 -5.09 1.50
C SER A 4 -12.40 -4.34 2.48
N ASP A 5 -12.39 -4.76 3.75
CA ASP A 5 -13.04 -4.01 4.81
C ASP A 5 -12.30 -2.68 4.88
N ALA A 6 -12.98 -1.60 4.52
CA ALA A 6 -12.39 -0.28 4.57
C ALA A 6 -11.92 -0.05 6.01
N PRO A 7 -10.63 0.28 6.23
CA PRO A 7 -10.10 0.39 7.58
C PRO A 7 -10.92 1.41 8.37
N GLY A 8 -11.39 0.99 9.54
CA GLY A 8 -12.37 1.75 10.30
C GLY A 8 -12.80 1.04 11.56
N PHE A 9 -13.61 1.72 12.36
CA PHE A 9 -14.16 1.19 13.61
C PHE A 9 -15.61 1.64 13.79
N PRO A 10 -16.47 0.82 14.43
CA PRO A 10 -17.86 1.19 14.64
C PRO A 10 -17.98 2.37 15.60
N CYS A 11 -18.82 3.36 15.28
CA CYS A 11 -19.11 4.45 16.20
C CYS A 11 -19.79 3.93 17.48
N PRO A 12 -19.32 4.29 18.67
CA PRO A 12 -19.92 3.84 19.94
C PRO A 12 -21.33 4.41 20.19
N SER A 13 -21.71 5.48 19.49
CA SER A 13 -23.01 6.13 19.64
C SER A 13 -24.04 5.66 18.61
N CYS A 14 -23.73 5.74 17.32
CA CYS A 14 -24.70 5.46 16.24
C CYS A 14 -24.45 4.17 15.47
N LYS A 15 -23.39 3.40 15.81
CA LYS A 15 -22.95 2.16 15.13
C LYS A 15 -22.58 2.30 13.65
N ILE A 16 -22.64 3.50 13.09
CA ILE A 16 -22.16 3.79 11.74
C ILE A 16 -20.62 3.65 11.74
N PRO A 17 -20.03 2.97 10.73
CA PRO A 17 -18.58 2.80 10.65
C PRO A 17 -17.89 4.16 10.46
N ILE A 18 -16.87 4.41 11.25
CA ILE A 18 -15.99 5.57 11.13
C ILE A 18 -14.81 5.13 10.27
N PRO A 19 -14.65 5.67 9.05
CA PRO A 19 -13.48 5.38 8.23
C PRO A 19 -12.24 5.93 8.92
N ALA A 20 -11.25 5.07 9.14
CA ALA A 20 -10.02 5.42 9.83
C ALA A 20 -8.84 5.05 8.94
N THR A 21 -8.15 6.08 8.44
CA THR A 21 -6.83 5.89 7.83
C THR A 21 -5.75 6.20 8.85
N ILE A 22 -4.53 5.70 8.63
CA ILE A 22 -3.38 6.03 9.48
C ILE A 22 -3.21 7.56 9.62
N GLN A 23 -3.49 8.32 8.56
CA GLN A 23 -3.31 9.77 8.59
C GLN A 23 -4.33 10.46 9.51
N HIS A 24 -5.54 9.90 9.64
CA HIS A 24 -6.52 10.38 10.62
C HIS A 24 -6.08 10.12 12.06
N LEU A 25 -5.27 9.08 12.31
CA LEU A 25 -4.68 8.82 13.62
C LEU A 25 -3.63 9.88 13.97
N PHE A 26 -2.85 10.34 12.99
CA PHE A 26 -1.85 11.40 13.19
C PHE A 26 -2.47 12.77 13.47
N THR A 27 -3.66 13.06 12.94
CA THR A 27 -4.37 14.31 13.27
C THR A 27 -4.91 14.35 14.70
N GLY A 28 -5.05 13.20 15.36
CA GLY A 28 -5.46 13.09 16.76
C GLY A 28 -6.95 13.32 17.04
N ASN A 29 -7.72 13.82 16.08
CA ASN A 29 -9.16 13.99 16.18
C ASN A 29 -9.86 13.22 15.04
N ILE A 30 -10.90 12.46 15.39
CA ILE A 30 -11.68 11.67 14.44
C ILE A 30 -13.15 11.99 14.64
N TYR A 31 -13.85 12.32 13.56
CA TYR A 31 -15.26 12.68 13.60
C TYR A 31 -16.13 11.58 12.99
N CYS A 32 -17.23 11.26 13.66
CA CYS A 32 -18.25 10.38 13.09
C CYS A 32 -19.15 11.18 12.13
N SER A 33 -19.22 10.75 10.87
CA SER A 33 -20.11 11.34 9.85
C SER A 33 -21.61 11.12 10.11
N GLY A 34 -21.95 10.15 10.96
CA GLY A 34 -23.34 9.79 11.26
C GLY A 34 -23.97 10.64 12.37
N CYS A 35 -23.30 10.74 13.52
CA CYS A 35 -23.83 11.46 14.69
C CYS A 35 -23.01 12.69 15.10
N GLY A 36 -21.90 13.00 14.41
CA GLY A 36 -21.05 14.14 14.76
C GLY A 36 -20.19 13.93 16.00
N LEU A 37 -20.09 12.71 16.52
CA LEU A 37 -19.26 12.40 17.68
C LEU A 37 -17.78 12.69 17.37
N GLU A 38 -17.15 13.50 18.21
CA GLU A 38 -15.71 13.73 18.19
C GLU A 38 -15.00 12.73 19.10
N LEU A 39 -14.03 12.02 18.54
CA LEU A 39 -13.14 11.11 19.25
C LEU A 39 -11.74 11.72 19.24
N ARG A 40 -11.15 11.87 20.42
CA ARG A 40 -9.80 12.39 20.58
C ARG A 40 -8.88 11.24 20.94
N LEU A 41 -7.84 11.05 20.15
CA LEU A 41 -6.76 10.14 20.49
C LEU A 41 -5.96 10.74 21.64
N ASP A 42 -5.75 9.93 22.67
CA ASP A 42 -4.80 10.25 23.71
C ASP A 42 -3.39 10.00 23.17
N GLN A 43 -2.73 11.08 22.72
CA GLN A 43 -1.41 11.01 22.09
C GLN A 43 -0.32 10.55 23.06
N ALA A 44 -0.48 10.81 24.37
CA ALA A 44 0.53 10.47 25.36
C ALA A 44 0.59 8.96 25.60
N SER A 45 -0.57 8.34 25.84
CA SER A 45 -0.70 6.89 26.01
C SER A 45 -0.49 6.12 24.71
N SER A 46 -0.80 6.73 23.57
CA SER A 46 -0.67 6.09 22.24
C SER A 46 0.68 6.35 21.57
N HIS A 47 1.63 7.00 22.23
CA HIS A 47 2.89 7.46 21.62
C HIS A 47 3.67 6.34 20.92
N GLU A 48 3.82 5.17 21.55
CA GLU A 48 4.54 4.04 20.97
C GLU A 48 3.83 3.50 19.72
N SER A 49 2.51 3.40 19.77
CA SER A 49 1.69 2.94 18.64
C SER A 49 1.74 3.92 17.47
N LEU A 50 1.65 5.22 17.74
CA LEU A 50 1.78 6.28 16.73
C LEU A 50 3.18 6.30 16.11
N THR A 51 4.22 6.10 16.92
CA THR A 51 5.61 6.01 16.44
C THR A 51 5.80 4.80 15.52
N ALA A 52 5.26 3.64 15.89
CA ALA A 52 5.32 2.45 15.05
C ALA A 52 4.56 2.67 13.73
N ALA A 53 3.38 3.28 13.77
CA ALA A 53 2.61 3.62 12.58
C ALA A 53 3.37 4.58 11.65
N HIS A 54 4.05 5.58 12.19
CA HIS A 54 4.87 6.52 11.41
C HIS A 54 6.02 5.82 10.69
N ARG A 55 6.74 4.92 11.38
CA ARG A 55 7.84 4.15 10.77
C ARG A 55 7.35 3.26 9.63
N LEU A 56 6.15 2.69 9.77
CA LEU A 56 5.54 1.89 8.71
C LEU A 56 5.16 2.76 7.51
N ASP A 57 4.54 3.92 7.73
CA ASP A 57 4.17 4.88 6.68
C ASP A 57 5.41 5.37 5.91
N ASP A 58 6.50 5.67 6.63
CA ASP A 58 7.78 6.07 6.05
C ASP A 58 8.41 4.96 5.19
N ALA A 59 8.42 3.72 5.70
CA ALA A 59 8.96 2.57 4.98
C ALA A 59 8.14 2.24 3.73
N MET A 60 6.81 2.36 3.82
CA MET A 60 5.92 2.21 2.68
C MET A 60 6.17 3.28 1.63
N SER A 61 6.25 4.55 2.03
CA SER A 61 6.53 5.68 1.14
C SER A 61 7.86 5.54 0.39
N GLN A 62 8.87 4.96 1.03
CA GLN A 62 10.17 4.67 0.39
C GLN A 62 10.12 3.47 -0.56
N ALA A 63 9.24 2.50 -0.32
CA ALA A 63 9.10 1.30 -1.15
C ALA A 63 8.25 1.52 -2.41
N GLU A 64 7.25 2.42 -2.36
CA GLU A 64 6.40 2.76 -3.51
C GLU A 64 7.18 3.18 -4.79
N PRO A 65 8.20 4.06 -4.74
CA PRO A 65 8.97 4.39 -5.94
C PRO A 65 9.75 3.19 -6.48
N MET A 66 10.31 2.33 -5.62
CA MET A 66 11.01 1.13 -6.04
C MET A 66 10.09 0.11 -6.75
N LYS A 67 8.82 0.02 -6.34
CA LYS A 67 7.83 -0.80 -7.04
C LYS A 67 7.47 -0.20 -8.40
N ALA A 68 7.32 1.12 -8.50
CA ALA A 68 7.05 1.79 -9.76
C ALA A 68 8.20 1.57 -10.78
N ASP A 69 9.45 1.65 -10.33
CA ASP A 69 10.62 1.35 -11.16
C ASP A 69 10.68 -0.13 -11.58
N ALA A 70 10.37 -1.06 -10.66
CA ALA A 70 10.33 -2.49 -10.95
C ALA A 70 9.24 -2.87 -11.98
N LEU A 71 8.07 -2.23 -11.91
CA LEU A 71 6.98 -2.39 -12.87
C LEU A 71 7.27 -1.70 -14.23
N GLY A 72 8.12 -0.67 -14.22
CA GLY A 72 8.58 0.03 -15.43
C GLY A 72 9.61 -0.73 -16.27
N HIS A 73 10.25 -1.79 -15.73
CA HIS A 73 11.29 -2.56 -16.43
C HIS A 73 10.85 -3.96 -16.88
N THR A 74 9.58 -4.34 -16.73
CA THR A 74 9.10 -5.68 -17.14
C THR A 74 8.63 -5.78 -18.60
N HIS A 75 8.89 -4.78 -19.46
CA HIS A 75 8.51 -4.84 -20.87
C HIS A 75 9.71 -4.53 -21.80
N LEU A 76 10.05 -5.49 -22.68
CA LEU A 76 11.12 -5.56 -23.71
C LEU A 76 12.39 -6.32 -23.25
N SER A 77 12.80 -7.49 -23.75
CA SER A 77 12.43 -8.30 -24.93
C SER A 77 12.93 -9.75 -24.75
N PRO A 78 12.28 -10.77 -25.34
CA PRO A 78 12.90 -12.07 -25.59
C PRO A 78 14.00 -11.88 -26.64
N ARG A 79 15.26 -11.91 -26.23
CA ARG A 79 16.39 -11.84 -27.18
C ARG A 79 16.50 -13.19 -27.89
N GLU A 80 16.18 -13.15 -29.17
CA GLU A 80 16.10 -14.26 -30.12
C GLU A 80 17.39 -15.10 -30.12
N THR A 81 17.22 -16.42 -30.05
CA THR A 81 18.33 -17.38 -30.21
C THR A 81 18.75 -17.41 -31.69
N PRO A 82 20.04 -17.23 -32.04
CA PRO A 82 20.46 -17.28 -33.42
C PRO A 82 20.45 -18.73 -33.92
N LYS A 83 19.43 -19.11 -34.71
CA LYS A 83 19.44 -20.33 -35.52
C LYS A 83 20.47 -20.17 -36.63
N ARG A 84 21.72 -20.53 -36.36
CA ARG A 84 22.77 -20.66 -37.39
C ARG A 84 22.53 -21.94 -38.18
N THR A 85 21.84 -21.80 -39.30
CA THR A 85 21.62 -22.83 -40.32
C THR A 85 22.97 -23.39 -40.77
N ARG A 86 23.23 -24.68 -40.52
CA ARG A 86 24.42 -25.37 -41.05
C ARG A 86 24.20 -25.65 -42.54
N SER A 87 24.72 -24.75 -43.37
CA SER A 87 24.83 -24.96 -44.82
C SER A 87 25.79 -26.13 -45.09
N ARG A 88 25.26 -27.22 -45.63
CA ARG A 88 26.02 -28.42 -46.04
C ARG A 88 26.64 -28.17 -47.42
N PRO A 89 27.96 -28.35 -47.62
CA PRO A 89 28.55 -28.18 -48.94
C PRO A 89 28.16 -29.35 -49.86
N ARG A 90 27.71 -29.04 -51.10
CA ARG A 90 27.60 -30.02 -52.18
C ARG A 90 29.01 -30.36 -52.67
N ARG A 91 29.32 -31.66 -52.69
CA ARG A 91 30.58 -32.23 -53.20
C ARG A 91 30.51 -32.31 -54.75
N PRO A 92 31.63 -32.08 -55.47
CA PRO A 92 31.70 -32.16 -56.93
C PRO A 92 31.55 -33.59 -57.46
#